data_AF-A0A7C2IYR8-F1
#
_entry.id   AF-A0A7C2IYR8-F1
#
_cell.length_a   1.000
_cell.length_b   1.000
_cell.length_c   1.000
_cell.angle_alpha   90.00
_cell.angle_beta   90.00
_cell.angle_gamma   90.00
#
_symmetry.space_group_name_H-M   'P 1'
#
loop_
_entity.id
_entity.type
_entity.pdbx_description
1 polymer ?
#
loop_
_entity_poly.entity_id
_entity_poly.type
_entity_poly.pdbx_seq_one_letter_code
_entity_poly.pdbx_strand_id
1 'polypeptide(L)' 'MKPVRWSRHALKNLTDREIDRTEAERTLAEPEAVAPGQSPRQVLMRRYFDRLLQQEMLLRIVVGTRRPSESC' A
#
# COMPACT_ATOMS: atom_id res chain seq x y z
N MET A 1 -9.99 -7.56 -8.02
CA MET A 1 -8.79 -6.69 -8.17
C MET A 1 -7.74 -7.37 -9.04
N LYS A 2 -6.93 -6.61 -9.78
CA LYS A 2 -5.74 -7.18 -10.44
C LYS A 2 -4.79 -7.73 -9.37
N PRO A 3 -4.08 -8.85 -9.61
CA PRO A 3 -3.12 -9.38 -8.65
C PRO A 3 -2.03 -8.34 -8.35
N VAL A 4 -1.90 -7.98 -7.07
CA VAL A 4 -0.87 -7.03 -6.60
C VAL A 4 0.37 -7.82 -6.24
N ARG A 5 1.52 -7.42 -6.79
CA ARG A 5 2.82 -7.93 -6.38
C ARG A 5 3.50 -6.95 -5.45
N TRP A 6 3.84 -7.40 -4.25
CA TRP A 6 4.61 -6.63 -3.30
C TRP A 6 6.04 -6.43 -3.78
N SER A 7 6.53 -5.19 -3.76
CA SER A 7 7.95 -4.93 -3.94
C SER A 7 8.71 -5.29 -2.65
N ARG A 8 10.00 -5.61 -2.77
CA ARG A 8 10.85 -5.84 -1.58
C ARG A 8 10.87 -4.62 -0.67
N HIS A 9 10.85 -3.42 -1.24
CA HIS A 9 10.80 -2.17 -0.49
C HIS A 9 9.48 -2.03 0.30
N ALA A 10 8.34 -2.39 -0.31
CA ALA A 10 7.06 -2.35 0.39
C ALA A 10 7.01 -3.33 1.57
N LEU A 11 7.50 -4.56 1.38
CA LEU A 11 7.58 -5.54 2.46
C LEU A 11 8.49 -5.06 3.59
N LYS A 12 9.65 -4.49 3.26
CA LYS A 12 10.56 -3.92 4.27
C LYS A 12 9.88 -2.79 5.05
N ASN A 13 9.16 -1.88 4.38
CA ASN A 13 8.48 -0.78 5.06
C ASN A 13 7.37 -1.26 6.01
N LEU A 14 6.67 -2.36 5.69
CA LEU A 14 5.70 -2.96 6.62
C LEU A 14 6.40 -3.47 7.87
N THR A 15 7.51 -4.20 7.70
CA THR A 15 8.29 -4.74 8.82
C THR A 15 8.92 -3.64 9.67
N ASP A 16 9.60 -2.67 9.05
CA ASP A 16 10.29 -1.58 9.76
C ASP A 16 9.34 -0.71 10.59
N ARG A 17 8.08 -0.59 10.15
CA ARG A 17 7.05 0.22 10.80
C ARG A 17 6.09 -0.63 11.64
N GLU A 18 6.35 -1.92 11.75
CA GLU A 18 5.54 -2.89 12.48
C GLU A 18 4.05 -2.85 12.09
N ILE A 19 3.78 -2.57 10.81
CA ILE A 19 2.43 -2.52 10.26
C ILE A 19 2.01 -3.94 9.92
N ASP A 20 0.88 -4.38 10.50
CA ASP A 20 0.30 -5.68 10.18
C ASP A 20 -0.05 -5.75 8.68
N ARG A 21 0.45 -6.80 8.03
CA ARG A 21 0.20 -7.06 6.62
C ARG A 21 -1.30 -7.13 6.30
N THR A 22 -2.13 -7.58 7.23
CA THR A 22 -3.58 -7.65 7.08
C THR A 22 -4.22 -6.26 6.91
N GLU A 23 -3.71 -5.22 7.58
CA GLU A 23 -4.18 -3.84 7.38
C GLU A 23 -3.81 -3.33 5.97
N ALA A 24 -2.64 -3.73 5.48
CA ALA A 24 -2.22 -3.38 4.14
C ALA A 24 -3.05 -4.13 3.06
N GLU A 25 -3.37 -5.40 3.29
CA GLU A 25 -4.24 -6.19 2.43
C GLU A 25 -5.69 -5.67 2.44
N ARG A 26 -6.22 -5.25 3.60
CA ARG A 26 -7.52 -4.56 3.69
C ARG A 26 -7.53 -3.24 2.93
N THR A 27 -6.48 -2.45 3.06
CA THR A 27 -6.33 -1.18 2.33
C THR A 27 -6.29 -1.39 0.82
N LEU A 28 -5.64 -2.48 0.37
CA LEU A 28 -5.68 -2.88 -1.03
C LEU A 28 -7.11 -3.27 -1.44
N ALA A 29 -7.79 -4.14 -0.70
CA ALA A 29 -9.12 -4.65 -1.06
C ALA A 29 -10.22 -3.58 -1.03
N GLU A 30 -10.23 -2.75 0.03
CA GLU A 30 -11.28 -1.79 0.35
C GLU A 30 -10.66 -0.47 0.85
N PRO A 31 -10.11 0.36 -0.06
CA PRO A 31 -9.60 1.67 0.32
C PRO A 31 -10.75 2.61 0.71
N GLU A 32 -10.53 3.43 1.76
CA GLU A 32 -11.44 4.54 2.10
C GLU A 32 -11.31 5.69 1.10
N ALA A 33 -10.11 5.91 0.57
CA ALA A 33 -9.85 6.95 -0.41
C ALA A 33 -8.80 6.52 -1.43
N VAL A 34 -8.95 7.03 -2.65
CA VAL A 34 -8.00 6.83 -3.75
C VAL A 34 -7.58 8.19 -4.27
N ALA A 35 -6.27 8.45 -4.29
CA ALA A 35 -5.71 9.68 -4.82
C ALA A 35 -4.82 9.38 -6.05
N PRO A 36 -4.81 10.26 -7.06
CA PRO A 36 -3.86 10.16 -8.16
C PRO A 36 -2.43 10.34 -7.62
N GLY A 37 -1.53 9.43 -7.99
CA GLY A 37 -0.09 9.61 -7.80
C GLY A 37 0.58 10.14 -9.07
N GLN A 38 1.91 10.26 -9.06
CA GLN A 38 2.65 10.48 -10.31
C GLN A 38 2.42 9.28 -11.24
N SER A 39 1.84 9.55 -12.41
CA SER A 39 1.52 8.52 -13.41
C SER A 39 2.72 7.60 -13.67
N PRO A 40 2.55 6.26 -13.67
CA PRO A 40 1.30 5.49 -13.67
C PRO A 40 0.87 4.99 -12.27
N ARG A 41 1.12 5.78 -11.21
CA ARG A 41 0.88 5.37 -9.82
C ARG A 41 -0.44 5.93 -9.27
N GLN A 42 -1.06 5.17 -8.38
CA GLN A 42 -2.20 5.56 -7.55
C GLN A 42 -1.83 5.38 -6.08
N VAL A 43 -2.46 6.15 -5.20
CA VAL A 43 -2.30 6.04 -3.75
C VAL A 43 -3.63 5.62 -3.14
N LEU A 44 -3.66 4.42 -2.58
CA LEU A 44 -4.79 3.87 -1.83
C LEU A 44 -4.61 4.19 -0.36
N MET A 45 -5.68 4.64 0.30
CA MET A 45 -5.60 5.12 1.68
C MET A 45 -6.72 4.52 2.51
N ARG A 46 -6.40 4.12 3.74
CA ARG A 46 -7.36 3.61 4.72
C ARG A 46 -6.84 3.90 6.12
N ARG A 47 -7.75 4.21 7.05
CA ARG A 47 -7.39 4.42 8.46
C ARG A 47 -7.39 3.10 9.20
N TYR A 48 -6.47 2.94 10.13
CA TYR A 48 -6.37 1.78 10.99
C TYR A 48 -5.95 2.21 12.39
N PHE A 49 -6.32 1.42 13.39
CA PHE A 49 -5.85 1.65 14.76
C PHE A 49 -4.53 0.93 14.97
N ASP A 50 -3.48 1.70 15.21
CA ASP A 50 -2.15 1.16 15.45
C ASP A 50 -2.02 0.76 16.92
N ARG A 51 -1.81 -0.53 17.19
CA ARG A 51 -1.75 -1.06 18.55
C ARG A 51 -0.47 -0.68 19.28
N LEU A 52 0.61 -0.37 18.57
CA LEU A 52 1.87 0.03 19.20
C LEU A 52 1.83 1.50 19.59
N LEU A 53 1.31 2.33 18.69
CA LEU A 53 1.19 3.77 18.92
C LEU A 53 -0.08 4.17 19.69
N GLN A 54 -1.04 3.26 19.87
CA GLN A 54 -2.33 3.48 20.55
C GLN A 54 -3.12 4.65 19.96
N GLN A 55 -3.08 4.81 18.63
CA GLN A 55 -3.74 5.90 17.93
C GLN A 55 -4.24 5.49 16.55
N GLU A 56 -5.18 6.26 16.01
CA GLU A 56 -5.63 6.14 14.63
C GLU A 56 -4.54 6.66 13.69
N MET A 57 -4.16 5.83 12.71
CA MET A 57 -3.13 6.10 11.73
C MET A 57 -3.72 6.00 10.32
N LEU A 58 -3.18 6.78 9.38
CA LEU A 58 -3.55 6.69 7.96
C LEU A 58 -2.52 5.87 7.19
N LEU A 59 -2.90 4.67 6.75
CA LEU A 59 -2.07 3.85 5.87
C LEU A 59 -2.20 4.33 4.43
N ARG A 60 -1.06 4.47 3.74
CA ARG A 60 -0.98 4.88 2.33
C ARG A 60 -0.21 3.83 1.52
N ILE A 61 -0.86 3.22 0.54
CA ILE A 61 -0.26 2.23 -0.35
C ILE A 61 -0.14 2.79 -1.75
N VAL A 62 1.10 2.84 -2.26
CA VAL A 62 1.37 3.28 -3.63
C VAL A 62 1.33 2.06 -4.55
N VAL A 63 0.37 2.04 -5.46
CA VAL A 63 0.22 0.99 -6.47
C VAL A 63 0.55 1.58 -7.84
N GLY A 64 1.45 0.94 -8.58
CA GLY A 64 1.78 1.32 -9.95
C GLY A 64 1.59 0.15 -10.90
N THR A 65 1.26 0.43 -12.15
CA THR A 65 1.33 -0.59 -13.21
C THR A 65 2.76 -0.70 -13.71
N ARG A 66 3.37 -1.89 -13.59
CA ARG A 66 4.58 -2.20 -14.36
C ARG A 66 4.17 -2.27 -15.84
N ARG A 67 4.73 -1.42 -16.70
CA ARG A 67 4.56 -1.61 -18.16
C ARG A 67 5.28 -2.91 -18.55
N PRO A 68 4.71 -3.76 -19.41
CA PRO A 68 5.36 -5.00 -19.87
C PRO A 68 6.50 -4.75 -20.89
N SER A 69 7.26 -3.66 -20.78
CA SER A 69 8.27 -3.30 -21.77
C SER A 69 9.49 -2.64 -21.13
N GLU A 70 10.32 -3.45 -20.47
CA GLU A 70 11.76 -3.23 -20.32
C GLU A 70 12.42 -4.61 -20.43
N SER A 71 12.42 -5.13 -21.66
CA SER A 71 13.40 -6.09 -22.15
C SER A 71 14.03 -5.41 -23.36
N CYS A 72 15.13 -4.71 -23.12
CA CYS A 72 16.13 -4.35 -24.10
C CYS A 72 17.47 -4.81 -23.53
#